data_AF-A0A950XGK3-F1
#
_entry.id   AF-A0A950XGK3-F1
#
_cell.length_a   1.000
_cell.length_b   1.000
_cell.length_c   1.000
_cell.angle_alpha   90.00
_cell.angle_beta   90.00
_cell.angle_gamma   90.00
#
_symmetry.space_group_name_H-M   'P 1'
#
loop_
_entity.id
_entity.type
_entity.pdbx_description
1 polymer ?
#
loop_
_entity_poly.entity_id
_entity_poly.type
_entity_poly.pdbx_seq_one_letter_code
_entity_poly.pdbx_strand_id
1 'polypeptide(L)'
;MLDDYLEGALRPREGRLVAAHLRGCAGCARLLDELRVVDALLTTARAPGVPRDITAAVVSATATTRPKARRPLPLTVALLLYLLSAWAVAAVAFMRLPDLAQIGSVSIVFAQRDLAALGAASRALAPATPLAAAAVTGVLLIDVVLLAATFYAYRRLRPLLAFYLGRGSRT
;
A
#
# COMPACT_ATOMS: atom_id res chain seq x y z
N MET A 1 -26.09 -19.77 1.60
CA MET A 1 -26.74 -19.67 2.93
C MET A 1 -26.77 -21.00 3.68
N LEU A 2 -27.27 -22.10 3.09
CA LEU A 2 -27.21 -23.42 3.76
C LEU A 2 -25.78 -23.99 3.72
N ASP A 3 -25.04 -23.76 2.64
CA ASP A 3 -23.60 -24.09 2.55
C ASP A 3 -22.77 -23.32 3.59
N ASP A 4 -22.97 -22.00 3.71
CA ASP A 4 -22.31 -21.20 4.75
C ASP A 4 -22.64 -21.67 6.18
N TYR A 5 -23.83 -22.26 6.38
CA TYR A 5 -24.23 -22.86 7.65
C TYR A 5 -23.51 -24.19 7.91
N LEU A 6 -23.33 -25.02 6.87
CA LEU A 6 -22.57 -26.27 6.94
C LEU A 6 -21.07 -26.02 7.19
N GLU A 7 -20.49 -25.03 6.50
CA GLU A 7 -19.09 -24.63 6.67
C GLU A 7 -18.82 -23.86 7.97
N GLY A 8 -19.88 -23.49 8.72
CA GLY A 8 -19.76 -22.69 9.93
C GLY A 8 -19.30 -21.24 9.69
N ALA A 9 -19.45 -20.74 8.46
CA ALA A 9 -19.03 -19.39 8.05
C ALA A 9 -20.01 -18.28 8.48
N LEU A 10 -21.23 -18.64 8.88
CA LEU A 10 -22.25 -17.68 9.31
C LEU A 10 -21.95 -17.03 10.66
N ARG A 11 -22.40 -15.77 10.83
CA ARG A 11 -22.32 -15.09 12.12
C ARG A 11 -23.25 -15.76 13.14
N PRO A 12 -22.98 -15.69 14.46
CA PRO A 12 -23.83 -16.34 15.49
C PRO A 12 -25.29 -15.91 15.51
N ARG A 13 -25.62 -14.72 14.99
CA ARG A 13 -27.02 -14.26 14.84
C ARG A 13 -27.70 -14.92 13.65
N GLU A 14 -27.02 -15.00 12.51
CA GLU A 14 -27.53 -15.62 11.28
C GLU A 14 -27.69 -17.13 11.46
N GLY A 15 -26.71 -17.80 12.08
CA GLY A 15 -26.80 -19.24 12.38
C GLY A 15 -28.02 -19.59 13.25
N ARG A 16 -28.38 -18.73 14.22
CA ARG A 16 -29.60 -18.91 15.03
C ARG A 16 -30.89 -18.75 14.21
N LEU A 17 -30.92 -17.83 13.25
CA LEU A 17 -32.08 -17.64 12.36
C LEU A 17 -32.25 -18.85 11.44
N VAL A 18 -31.15 -19.35 10.85
CA VAL A 18 -31.16 -20.56 10.01
C VAL A 18 -31.59 -21.78 10.83
N ALA A 19 -31.05 -21.96 12.05
CA ALA A 19 -31.46 -23.04 12.95
C ALA A 19 -32.93 -22.94 13.40
N ALA A 20 -33.49 -21.74 13.53
CA ALA A 20 -34.92 -21.56 13.77
C ALA A 20 -35.76 -21.96 12.55
N HIS A 21 -35.33 -21.57 11.34
CA HIS A 21 -36.02 -21.93 10.10
C HIS A 21 -36.00 -23.45 9.86
N LEU A 22 -34.86 -24.12 10.08
CA LEU A 22 -34.73 -25.57 9.92
C LEU A 22 -35.66 -26.37 10.85
N ARG A 23 -36.02 -25.81 12.02
CA ARG A 23 -37.01 -26.42 12.92
C ARG A 23 -38.46 -26.28 12.40
N GLY A 24 -38.73 -25.27 11.57
CA GLY A 24 -40.08 -25.00 11.05
C GLY A 24 -40.33 -25.50 9.63
N CYS A 25 -39.27 -25.81 8.86
CA CYS A 25 -39.38 -26.22 7.46
C CYS A 25 -38.75 -27.60 7.23
N ALA A 26 -39.60 -28.63 7.10
CA ALA A 26 -39.16 -30.01 6.88
C ALA A 26 -38.38 -30.19 5.57
N GLY A 27 -38.73 -29.44 4.51
CA GLY A 27 -38.02 -29.50 3.22
C GLY A 27 -36.56 -29.03 3.33
N CYS A 28 -36.32 -27.91 4.04
CA CYS A 28 -34.97 -27.40 4.27
C CYS A 28 -34.16 -28.30 5.21
N ALA A 29 -34.80 -28.91 6.22
CA ALA A 29 -34.14 -29.87 7.10
C ALA A 29 -33.69 -31.12 6.32
N ARG A 30 -34.56 -31.67 5.47
CA ARG A 30 -34.23 -32.81 4.60
C ARG A 30 -33.07 -32.48 3.65
N LEU A 31 -33.09 -31.31 3.01
CA LEU A 31 -32.00 -30.87 2.13
C LEU A 31 -30.67 -30.77 2.89
N LEU A 32 -30.69 -30.25 4.12
CA LEU A 32 -29.49 -30.18 4.96
C LEU A 32 -28.93 -31.57 5.27
N ASP A 33 -29.80 -32.55 5.55
CA ASP A 33 -29.37 -33.92 5.82
C ASP A 33 -28.81 -34.59 4.56
N GLU A 34 -29.40 -34.36 3.39
CA GLU A 34 -28.85 -34.82 2.10
C GLU A 34 -27.45 -34.25 1.84
N LEU A 35 -27.24 -32.95 2.09
CA LEU A 35 -25.93 -32.31 1.97
C LEU A 35 -24.91 -32.86 2.98
N ARG A 36 -25.33 -33.15 4.22
CA ARG A 36 -24.46 -33.78 5.24
C ARG A 36 -24.01 -35.18 4.83
N VAL A 37 -24.88 -35.94 4.17
CA VAL A 37 -24.50 -37.27 3.63
C VAL A 37 -23.44 -37.12 2.55
N VAL A 38 -23.58 -36.14 1.64
CA VAL A 38 -22.57 -35.88 0.61
C VAL A 38 -21.24 -35.46 1.25
N ASP A 39 -21.26 -34.56 2.23
CA ASP A 39 -20.05 -34.13 2.95
C ASP A 39 -19.39 -35.30 3.70
N ALA A 40 -20.19 -36.17 4.33
CA ALA A 40 -19.69 -37.41 4.95
C ALA A 40 -19.04 -38.34 3.92
N LEU A 41 -19.61 -38.48 2.72
CA LEU A 41 -19.02 -39.29 1.65
C LEU A 41 -17.70 -38.69 1.13
N LEU A 42 -17.62 -37.37 1.02
CA LEU A 42 -16.39 -36.68 0.60
C LEU A 42 -15.30 -36.75 1.67
N THR A 43 -15.65 -36.67 2.95
CA THR A 43 -14.71 -36.75 4.07
C THR A 43 -14.26 -38.18 4.39
N THR A 44 -15.10 -39.18 4.11
CA THR A 44 -14.74 -40.61 4.26
C THR A 44 -14.02 -41.17 3.04
N ALA A 45 -14.06 -40.49 1.89
CA ALA A 45 -13.24 -40.83 0.75
C ALA A 45 -11.77 -40.82 1.19
N ARG A 46 -11.18 -42.02 1.28
CA ARG A 46 -9.79 -42.19 1.70
C ARG A 46 -8.92 -41.35 0.77
N ALA A 47 -8.24 -40.35 1.33
CA ALA A 47 -7.28 -39.57 0.56
C ALA A 47 -6.33 -40.55 -0.14
N PRO A 48 -6.16 -40.45 -1.47
CA PRO A 48 -5.19 -41.29 -2.17
C PRO A 48 -3.85 -41.14 -1.47
N GLY A 49 -3.21 -42.26 -1.14
CA GLY A 49 -1.96 -42.25 -0.40
C GLY A 49 -0.97 -41.35 -1.11
N VAL A 50 -0.49 -40.32 -0.42
CA VAL A 50 0.52 -39.39 -0.93
C VAL A 50 1.78 -40.21 -1.24
N PRO A 51 2.24 -40.29 -2.51
CA PRO A 51 3.49 -40.95 -2.83
C PRO A 51 4.63 -40.44 -1.92
N ARG A 52 5.47 -41.35 -1.42
CA ARG A 52 6.61 -40.96 -0.55
C ARG A 52 7.58 -39.99 -1.24
N ASP A 53 7.55 -39.97 -2.58
CA ASP A 53 8.48 -39.21 -3.40
C ASP A 53 7.90 -37.90 -3.95
N ILE A 54 6.74 -37.40 -3.47
CA ILE A 54 6.21 -36.11 -3.96
C ILE A 54 7.24 -34.99 -3.78
N THR A 55 7.90 -34.93 -2.63
CA THR A 55 8.91 -33.89 -2.38
C THR A 55 10.06 -33.99 -3.40
N ALA A 56 10.53 -35.20 -3.71
CA ALA A 56 11.56 -35.41 -4.71
C ALA A 56 11.07 -35.07 -6.13
N ALA A 57 9.83 -35.41 -6.46
CA ALA A 57 9.19 -35.09 -7.74
C ALA A 57 9.00 -33.57 -7.92
N VAL A 58 8.55 -32.86 -6.89
CA VAL A 58 8.39 -31.39 -6.92
C VAL A 58 9.75 -30.70 -7.01
N VAL A 59 10.75 -31.13 -6.23
CA VAL A 59 12.10 -30.55 -6.27
C VAL A 59 12.77 -30.78 -7.62
N SER A 60 12.63 -31.95 -8.22
CA SER A 60 13.18 -32.23 -9.56
C SER A 60 12.42 -31.47 -10.66
N ALA A 61 11.10 -31.36 -10.58
CA ALA A 61 10.30 -30.56 -11.51
C ALA A 61 10.60 -29.05 -11.41
N THR A 62 10.83 -28.53 -10.21
CA THR A 62 11.21 -27.13 -10.00
C THR A 62 12.66 -26.86 -10.41
N ALA A 63 13.58 -27.82 -10.23
CA ALA A 63 14.96 -27.70 -10.68
C ALA A 63 15.09 -27.53 -12.20
N THR A 64 14.19 -28.13 -12.99
CA THR A 64 14.15 -27.96 -14.45
C THR A 64 13.47 -26.67 -14.90
N THR A 65 12.65 -26.07 -14.02
CA THR A 65 12.01 -24.78 -14.27
C THR A 65 13.04 -23.67 -14.07
N ARG A 66 13.76 -23.30 -15.14
CA ARG A 66 14.68 -22.16 -15.13
C ARG A 66 13.95 -20.95 -14.54
N PRO A 67 14.43 -20.35 -13.44
CA PRO A 67 13.78 -19.17 -12.88
C PRO A 67 13.75 -18.12 -13.98
N LYS A 68 12.54 -17.70 -14.36
CA LYS A 68 12.35 -16.68 -15.39
C LYS A 68 13.09 -15.44 -14.89
N ALA A 69 14.24 -15.16 -15.51
CA ALA A 69 15.10 -14.06 -15.11
C ALA A 69 14.26 -12.79 -15.17
N ARG A 70 13.89 -12.26 -13.99
CA ARG A 70 13.17 -11.00 -13.92
C ARG A 70 14.13 -9.96 -14.44
N ARG A 71 13.83 -9.37 -15.60
CA ARG A 71 14.61 -8.27 -16.14
C ARG A 71 14.61 -7.17 -15.07
N PRO A 72 15.78 -6.75 -14.56
CA PRO A 72 15.82 -5.62 -13.66
C PRO A 72 15.18 -4.44 -14.37
N LEU A 73 14.24 -3.76 -13.72
CA LEU A 73 13.69 -2.51 -14.24
C LEU A 73 14.88 -1.59 -14.52
N PRO A 74 15.03 -1.08 -15.75
CA PRO A 74 16.17 -0.26 -16.08
C PRO A 74 16.11 1.01 -15.23
N LEU A 75 17.27 1.43 -14.71
CA LEU A 75 17.43 2.61 -13.85
C LEU A 75 16.76 3.85 -14.46
N THR A 76 16.72 3.93 -15.80
CA THR A 76 16.07 4.98 -16.57
C THR A 76 14.57 5.09 -16.31
N VAL A 77 13.85 3.97 -16.15
CA VAL A 77 12.40 4.00 -15.84
C VAL A 77 12.16 4.56 -14.45
N ALA A 78 13.00 4.21 -13.48
CA ALA A 78 12.92 4.78 -12.13
C ALA A 78 13.23 6.29 -12.14
N LEU A 79 14.24 6.72 -12.92
CA LEU A 79 14.61 8.12 -13.07
C LEU A 79 13.51 8.94 -13.77
N LEU A 80 12.88 8.39 -14.81
CA LEU A 80 11.76 9.03 -15.50
C LEU A 80 10.54 9.18 -14.59
N LEU A 81 10.21 8.17 -13.81
CA LEU A 81 9.13 8.25 -12.81
C LEU A 81 9.41 9.32 -11.75
N TYR A 82 10.66 9.40 -11.27
CA TYR A 82 11.08 10.45 -10.34
C TYR A 82 10.91 11.83 -10.97
N LEU A 83 11.45 12.04 -12.17
CA LEU A 83 11.39 13.32 -12.88
C LEU A 83 9.94 13.75 -13.11
N LEU A 84 9.08 12.83 -13.56
CA LEU A 84 7.67 13.09 -13.81
C LEU A 84 6.92 13.46 -12.52
N SER A 85 7.24 12.79 -11.40
CA SER A 85 6.66 13.13 -10.09
C SER A 85 7.10 14.52 -9.58
N ALA A 86 8.37 14.89 -9.77
CA ALA A 86 8.89 16.20 -9.39
C ALA A 86 8.21 17.33 -10.19
N TRP A 87 8.07 17.15 -11.51
CA TRP A 87 7.36 18.11 -12.36
C TRP A 87 5.87 18.22 -12.02
N ALA A 88 5.21 17.12 -11.68
CA ALA A 88 3.81 17.15 -11.26
C ALA A 88 3.63 17.97 -9.96
N VAL A 89 4.51 17.80 -8.97
CA VAL A 89 4.49 18.58 -7.72
C VAL A 89 4.73 20.07 -7.99
N ALA A 90 5.71 20.39 -8.85
CA ALA A 90 5.99 21.77 -9.24
C ALA A 90 4.80 22.43 -9.95
N ALA A 91 4.13 21.70 -10.86
CA ALA A 91 2.94 22.19 -11.56
C ALA A 91 1.77 22.46 -10.60
N VAL A 92 1.52 21.56 -9.64
CA VAL A 92 0.49 21.75 -8.61
C VAL A 92 0.78 22.95 -7.72
N ALA A 93 2.04 23.13 -7.30
CA ALA A 93 2.45 24.30 -6.53
C ALA A 93 2.24 25.60 -7.33
N PHE A 94 2.61 25.60 -8.61
CA PHE A 94 2.43 26.75 -9.52
C PHE A 94 0.96 27.13 -9.68
N MET A 95 0.06 26.15 -9.82
CA MET A 95 -1.38 26.40 -9.92
C MET A 95 -2.02 26.95 -8.62
N ARG A 96 -1.38 26.75 -7.46
CA ARG A 96 -1.89 27.19 -6.14
C ARG A 96 -1.36 28.56 -5.70
N LEU A 97 -0.36 29.12 -6.40
CA LEU A 97 0.20 30.45 -6.14
C LEU A 97 -0.80 31.62 -6.23
N PRO A 98 -1.78 31.68 -7.16
CA PRO A 98 -2.72 32.80 -7.20
C PRO A 98 -3.69 32.83 -6.00
N ASP A 99 -4.03 31.69 -5.41
CA ASP A 99 -4.88 31.62 -4.20
C ASP A 99 -4.15 32.12 -2.94
N LEU A 100 -2.82 31.93 -2.87
CA LEU A 100 -2.00 32.39 -1.74
C LEU A 100 -1.84 33.92 -1.70
N ALA A 101 -1.90 34.59 -2.85
CA ALA A 101 -1.89 36.06 -2.92
C ALA A 101 -3.15 36.68 -2.28
N GLN A 102 -4.28 35.96 -2.29
CA GLN A 102 -5.54 36.44 -1.72
C GLN A 102 -5.59 36.27 -0.19
N ILE A 103 -5.00 35.18 0.34
CA ILE A 103 -4.91 34.90 1.79
C ILE A 103 -3.89 35.82 2.49
N GLY A 104 -2.87 36.32 1.77
CA GLY A 104 -1.88 37.26 2.28
C GLY A 104 -2.45 38.63 2.71
N SER A 105 -3.62 39.03 2.22
CA SER A 105 -4.21 40.35 2.53
C SER A 105 -4.82 40.47 3.93
N VAL A 106 -5.21 39.36 4.56
CA VAL A 106 -5.88 39.38 5.88
C VAL A 106 -4.88 39.36 7.06
N SER A 107 -3.63 38.93 6.82
CA SER A 107 -2.62 38.79 7.89
C SER A 107 -1.78 40.05 8.16
N ILE A 108 -1.96 41.12 7.38
CA ILE A 108 -1.11 42.32 7.44
C ILE A 108 -1.46 43.24 8.64
N VAL A 109 -2.65 43.08 9.25
CA VAL A 109 -3.11 43.98 10.32
C VAL A 109 -2.58 43.57 11.72
N PHE A 110 -2.28 42.29 11.96
CA PHE A 110 -1.80 41.83 13.28
C PHE A 110 -0.27 41.92 13.46
N ALA A 111 0.51 42.08 12.39
CA ALA A 111 1.98 42.07 12.47
C ALA A 111 2.61 43.46 12.67
N GLN A 112 1.84 44.56 12.67
CA GLN A 112 2.40 45.92 12.71
C GLN A 112 3.05 46.32 14.05
N ARG A 113 2.71 45.68 15.19
CA ARG A 113 3.24 46.09 16.50
C ARG A 113 4.60 45.51 16.87
N ASP A 114 4.97 44.33 16.34
CA ASP A 114 6.27 43.70 16.64
C ASP A 114 7.33 43.92 15.53
N LEU A 115 6.91 44.40 14.36
CA LEU A 115 7.79 44.64 13.19
C LEU A 115 8.62 45.94 13.26
N ALA A 116 8.31 46.86 14.19
CA ALA A 116 9.10 48.09 14.33
C ALA A 116 10.50 47.83 14.93
N ALA A 117 10.63 46.83 15.82
CA ALA A 117 11.91 46.48 16.46
C ALA A 117 12.82 45.63 15.54
N LEU A 118 12.23 44.76 14.72
CA LEU A 118 12.97 43.96 13.72
C LEU A 118 13.32 44.75 12.45
N GLY A 119 12.59 45.83 12.14
CA GLY A 119 12.81 46.68 10.98
C GLY A 119 14.08 47.55 11.02
N ALA A 120 14.70 47.72 12.19
CA ALA A 120 15.96 48.48 12.32
C ALA A 120 17.19 47.63 11.95
N ALA A 121 17.14 46.31 12.17
CA ALA A 121 18.25 45.40 11.88
C ALA A 121 18.30 44.96 10.39
N SER A 122 17.14 44.92 9.72
CA SER A 122 17.03 44.45 8.33
C SER A 122 17.40 45.50 7.27
N ARG A 123 17.46 46.79 7.62
CA ARG A 123 17.82 47.86 6.67
C ARG A 123 19.31 47.97 6.36
N ALA A 124 20.17 47.26 7.09
CA ALA A 124 21.62 47.28 6.87
C ALA A 124 22.12 46.24 5.84
N LEU A 125 21.30 45.26 5.44
CA LEU A 125 21.67 44.24 4.45
C LEU A 125 20.63 44.16 3.32
N ALA A 126 20.88 44.95 2.28
CA ALA A 126 20.43 44.80 0.89
C ALA A 126 18.91 44.86 0.56
N PRO A 127 18.54 45.60 -0.50
CA PRO A 127 17.17 45.68 -1.00
C PRO A 127 16.84 44.47 -1.90
N ALA A 128 15.63 43.91 -1.70
CA ALA A 128 14.97 42.85 -2.50
C ALA A 128 15.70 41.49 -2.52
N THR A 129 15.36 40.49 -1.71
CA THR A 129 14.18 39.63 -1.93
C THR A 129 14.12 38.53 -0.83
N PRO A 130 13.88 38.87 0.45
CA PRO A 130 13.84 37.88 1.52
C PRO A 130 12.79 36.78 1.29
N LEU A 131 11.69 37.10 0.59
CA LEU A 131 10.68 36.14 0.16
C LEU A 131 11.17 35.16 -0.91
N ALA A 132 12.00 35.61 -1.86
CA ALA A 132 12.55 34.72 -2.88
C ALA A 132 13.57 33.75 -2.27
N ALA A 133 14.40 34.23 -1.33
CA ALA A 133 15.33 33.39 -0.59
C ALA A 133 14.58 32.31 0.22
N ALA A 134 13.52 32.70 0.94
CA ALA A 134 12.69 31.76 1.70
C ALA A 134 12.02 30.69 0.81
N ALA A 135 11.48 31.11 -0.35
CA ALA A 135 10.87 30.21 -1.32
C ALA A 135 11.89 29.20 -1.88
N VAL A 136 13.08 29.68 -2.28
CA VAL A 136 14.16 28.82 -2.80
C VAL A 136 14.65 27.83 -1.73
N THR A 137 14.81 28.27 -0.48
CA THR A 137 15.17 27.36 0.61
C THR A 137 14.09 26.32 0.91
N GLY A 138 12.81 26.68 0.78
CA GLY A 138 11.70 25.76 0.96
C GLY A 138 11.67 24.65 -0.11
N VAL A 139 11.87 25.03 -1.37
CA VAL A 139 11.96 24.05 -2.49
C VAL A 139 13.15 23.12 -2.31
N LEU A 140 14.33 23.65 -1.98
CA LEU A 140 15.52 22.84 -1.70
C LEU A 140 15.31 21.86 -0.55
N LEU A 141 14.61 22.27 0.51
CA LEU A 141 14.34 21.40 1.65
C LEU A 141 13.38 20.26 1.26
N ILE A 142 12.37 20.54 0.44
CA ILE A 142 11.47 19.53 -0.12
C ILE A 142 12.24 18.53 -0.99
N ASP A 143 13.12 19.02 -1.88
CA ASP A 143 13.94 18.16 -2.75
C ASP A 143 14.87 17.26 -1.93
N VAL A 144 15.51 17.79 -0.89
CA VAL A 144 16.36 17.01 0.03
C VAL A 144 15.55 15.95 0.76
N VAL A 145 14.35 16.27 1.24
CA VAL A 145 13.45 15.30 1.89
C VAL A 145 13.00 14.22 0.91
N LEU A 146 12.66 14.58 -0.32
CA LEU A 146 12.22 13.65 -1.36
C LEU A 146 13.35 12.70 -1.77
N LEU A 147 14.56 13.24 -1.94
CA LEU A 147 15.76 12.47 -2.29
C LEU A 147 16.14 11.53 -1.14
N ALA A 148 16.10 12.01 0.11
CA ALA A 148 16.32 11.20 1.29
C ALA A 148 15.26 10.08 1.43
N ALA A 149 13.98 10.37 1.21
CA ALA A 149 12.91 9.39 1.25
C ALA A 149 13.05 8.33 0.15
N THR A 150 13.40 8.73 -1.08
CA THR A 150 13.62 7.83 -2.21
C THR A 150 14.84 6.93 -1.96
N PHE A 151 15.94 7.52 -1.49
CA PHE A 151 17.14 6.77 -1.11
C PHE A 151 16.87 5.80 0.03
N TYR A 152 16.14 6.23 1.06
CA TYR A 152 15.76 5.39 2.19
C TYR A 152 14.84 4.24 1.76
N ALA A 153 13.83 4.53 0.94
CA ALA A 153 12.94 3.53 0.37
C ALA A 153 13.73 2.51 -0.44
N TYR A 154 14.62 2.95 -1.34
CA TYR A 154 15.47 2.06 -2.12
C TYR A 154 16.37 1.18 -1.23
N ARG A 155 17.04 1.79 -0.24
CA ARG A 155 17.91 1.08 0.69
C ARG A 155 17.14 0.08 1.57
N ARG A 156 15.90 0.37 1.94
CA ARG A 156 15.05 -0.50 2.78
C ARG A 156 14.32 -1.58 1.97
N LEU A 157 13.91 -1.29 0.74
CA LEU A 157 13.28 -2.24 -0.17
C LEU A 157 14.28 -3.26 -0.70
N ARG A 158 15.56 -2.89 -0.90
CA ARG A 158 16.60 -3.79 -1.41
C ARG A 158 16.80 -5.08 -0.57
N PRO A 159 16.93 -5.04 0.78
CA PRO A 159 17.05 -6.26 1.58
C PRO A 159 15.74 -7.05 1.66
N LEU A 160 14.58 -6.37 1.67
CA LEU A 160 13.29 -7.06 1.61
C LEU A 160 13.12 -7.82 0.30
N LEU A 161 13.46 -7.19 -0.83
CA LEU A 161 13.47 -7.84 -2.14
C LEU A 161 14.44 -9.03 -2.17
N ALA A 162 15.65 -8.89 -1.61
CA ALA A 162 16.60 -9.99 -1.51
C ALA A 162 16.04 -11.15 -0.65
N PHE A 163 15.34 -10.84 0.44
CA PHE A 163 14.71 -11.83 1.29
C PHE A 163 13.53 -12.53 0.61
N TYR A 164 12.62 -11.80 -0.04
CA TYR A 164 11.49 -12.36 -0.76
C TYR A 164 11.93 -13.18 -1.98
N LEU A 165 12.96 -12.73 -2.71
CA LEU A 165 13.51 -13.46 -3.85
C LEU A 165 14.34 -14.68 -3.41
N GLY A 166 15.06 -14.61 -2.28
CA GLY A 166 15.84 -15.73 -1.75
C GLY A 166 14.99 -16.80 -1.05
N ARG A 167 13.84 -16.43 -0.47
CA ARG A 167 12.92 -17.39 0.17
C ARG A 167 12.11 -18.18 -0.85
N GLY A 168 11.86 -17.62 -2.04
CA GLY A 168 11.15 -18.28 -3.13
C GLY A 168 11.98 -19.30 -3.93
N SER A 169 13.27 -19.50 -3.62
CA SER A 169 14.15 -20.46 -4.32
C SER A 169 14.49 -21.71 -3.50
N ARG A 170 13.90 -21.89 -2.30
CA ARG A 170 14.15 -23.03 -1.40
C ARG A 170 12.91 -23.88 -1.11
N THR A 171 11.81 -23.64 -1.81
CA THR A 171 10.61 -24.49 -1.86
C THR A 171 10.37 -24.86 -3.31
#